data_AF-A0A4R5KMH0-F1
#
_entry.id   AF-A0A4R5KMH0-F1
#
_cell.length_a   1.000
_cell.length_b   1.000
_cell.length_c   1.000
_cell.angle_alpha   90.00
_cell.angle_beta   90.00
_cell.angle_gamma   90.00
#
_symmetry.space_group_name_H-M   'P 1'
#
loop_
_entity.id
_entity.type
_entity.pdbx_description
1 polymer ?
#
loop_
_entity_poly.entity_id
_entity_poly.type
_entity_poly.pdbx_seq_one_letter_code
_entity_poly.pdbx_strand_id
1 'polypeptide(L)'
;MKRWLGKAETTLGNHSDRINAINIFPVADGDTGTNLYLTVRAAAAALVQGPGGEPTNDVGAVLGAAGQAAMEQARGNSGTLFAVFLCAAAEPLVGHARLSAPLLASALNRAQIRAWSALSEPVPGTMLSVLEAAARAAGECDSAHNGDDSNQALGLALDAAVNAALEAVVRTEDQLAPLHAAHVVDAGGVGMLLILDCLRSAVLGEELQDELLDGLHGYDVQDPHIHTGMPNDDGVEVMCTISLPPLAAATLRQRLDELGDSVIMSQLGSRPGHGESASARDVDDDDDAPETSYRWRVHVHVPEAEPAVALIRSLGDPTDITISQLSMPRDPGLPVVHNAHES
;
A
#
# COMPACT_ATOMS: atom_id res chain seq x y z
N MET A 1 2.74 14.83 9.44
CA MET A 1 3.32 14.01 8.36
C MET A 1 4.73 13.53 8.66
N LYS A 2 5.76 14.38 8.82
CA LYS A 2 7.13 13.91 9.17
C LYS A 2 7.18 13.00 10.41
N ARG A 3 6.57 13.43 11.52
CA ARG A 3 6.47 12.64 12.76
C ARG A 3 5.72 11.32 12.56
N TRP A 4 4.68 11.32 11.72
CA TRP A 4 3.91 10.11 11.41
C TRP A 4 4.76 9.08 10.66
N LEU A 5 5.37 9.46 9.53
CA LEU A 5 6.17 8.52 8.74
C LEU A 5 7.42 8.05 9.49
N GLY A 6 8.05 8.91 10.29
CA GLY A 6 9.17 8.50 11.15
C GLY A 6 8.77 7.52 12.26
N LYS A 7 7.58 7.71 12.87
CA LYS A 7 7.01 6.74 13.81
C LYS A 7 6.71 5.42 13.09
N ALA A 8 6.02 5.47 11.95
CA ALA A 8 5.69 4.29 11.15
C ALA A 8 6.95 3.52 10.72
N GLU A 9 8.02 4.21 10.31
CA GLU A 9 9.30 3.57 9.96
C GLU A 9 9.87 2.78 11.15
N THR A 10 9.93 3.41 12.33
CA THR A 10 10.44 2.79 13.54
C THR A 10 9.58 1.61 13.96
N THR A 11 8.26 1.78 13.97
CA THR A 11 7.30 0.75 14.36
C THR A 11 7.36 -0.44 13.41
N LEU A 12 7.30 -0.23 12.10
CA LEU A 12 7.38 -1.32 11.13
C LEU A 12 8.75 -2.00 11.15
N GLY A 13 9.84 -1.27 11.41
CA GLY A 13 11.15 -1.86 11.62
C GLY A 13 11.16 -2.83 12.80
N ASN A 14 10.55 -2.44 13.92
CA ASN A 14 10.45 -3.29 15.12
C ASN A 14 9.50 -4.48 14.96
N HIS A 15 8.50 -4.35 14.09
CA HIS A 15 7.47 -5.39 13.86
C HIS A 15 7.70 -6.22 12.60
N SER A 16 8.72 -5.91 11.78
CA SER A 16 8.94 -6.50 10.45
C SER A 16 8.95 -8.02 10.49
N ASP A 17 9.73 -8.61 11.41
CA ASP A 17 9.86 -10.06 11.53
C ASP A 17 8.55 -10.74 11.96
N ARG A 18 7.76 -10.10 12.84
CA ARG A 18 6.45 -10.62 13.27
C ARG A 18 5.39 -10.52 12.17
N ILE A 19 5.40 -9.44 11.39
CA ILE A 19 4.53 -9.32 10.21
C ILE A 19 4.93 -10.37 9.18
N ASN A 20 6.22 -10.58 8.96
CA ASN A 20 6.74 -11.63 8.09
C ASN A 20 6.33 -13.03 8.58
N ALA A 21 6.34 -13.27 9.90
CA ALA A 21 5.98 -14.56 10.49
C ALA A 21 4.59 -15.05 10.04
N ILE A 22 3.61 -14.15 9.96
CA ILE A 22 2.21 -14.44 9.56
C ILE A 22 1.92 -14.21 8.06
N ASN A 23 2.92 -13.84 7.26
CA ASN A 23 2.72 -13.57 5.83
C ASN A 23 2.56 -14.86 5.03
N ILE A 24 1.32 -15.33 4.90
CA ILE A 24 0.96 -16.57 4.21
C ILE A 24 -0.02 -16.37 3.06
N PHE A 25 -0.40 -15.11 2.75
CA PHE A 25 -1.36 -14.79 1.71
C PHE A 25 -0.99 -13.48 0.98
N PRO A 26 -1.18 -13.38 -0.36
CA PRO A 26 -1.53 -14.48 -1.26
C PRO A 26 -0.36 -15.46 -1.47
N VAL A 27 0.86 -15.02 -1.17
CA VAL A 27 2.10 -15.78 -1.31
C VAL A 27 2.73 -15.94 0.07
N ALA A 28 3.19 -17.15 0.41
CA ALA A 28 3.81 -17.44 1.70
C ALA A 28 5.33 -17.21 1.73
N ASP A 29 5.75 -16.01 1.34
CA ASP A 29 7.16 -15.64 1.14
C ASP A 29 7.84 -14.97 2.35
N GLY A 30 7.05 -14.60 3.36
CA GLY A 30 7.58 -13.99 4.57
C GLY A 30 8.19 -12.60 4.36
N ASP A 31 7.73 -11.80 3.40
CA ASP A 31 8.35 -10.50 3.10
C ASP A 31 7.50 -9.24 3.38
N THR A 32 6.20 -9.39 3.71
CA THR A 32 5.26 -8.25 3.84
C THR A 32 5.74 -7.17 4.82
N GLY A 33 6.26 -7.56 5.98
CA GLY A 33 6.81 -6.63 6.97
C GLY A 33 8.04 -5.90 6.45
N THR A 34 8.90 -6.58 5.69
CA THR A 34 10.09 -5.99 5.08
C THR A 34 9.71 -5.01 3.97
N ASN A 35 8.77 -5.38 3.11
CA ASN A 35 8.28 -4.55 2.02
C ASN A 35 7.60 -3.27 2.55
N LEU A 36 6.75 -3.37 3.57
CA LEU A 36 6.16 -2.20 4.23
C LEU A 36 7.21 -1.29 4.89
N TYR A 37 8.15 -1.86 5.65
CA TYR A 37 9.21 -1.09 6.30
C TYR A 37 10.05 -0.30 5.27
N LEU A 38 10.52 -0.98 4.22
CA LEU A 38 11.34 -0.35 3.18
C LEU A 38 10.58 0.78 2.46
N THR A 39 9.29 0.57 2.21
CA THR A 39 8.43 1.55 1.53
C THR A 39 8.19 2.78 2.40
N VAL A 40 7.88 2.60 3.69
CA VAL A 40 7.73 3.72 4.64
C VAL A 40 9.04 4.46 4.84
N ARG A 41 10.17 3.76 4.90
CA ARG A 41 11.50 4.38 4.99
C ARG A 41 11.79 5.29 3.79
N ALA A 42 11.46 4.85 2.58
CA ALA A 42 11.60 5.68 1.38
C ALA A 42 10.73 6.94 1.46
N ALA A 43 9.47 6.79 1.89
CA ALA A 43 8.55 7.90 2.10
C ALA A 43 9.06 8.91 3.16
N ALA A 44 9.55 8.41 4.30
CA ALA A 44 10.08 9.21 5.39
C ALA A 44 11.34 9.99 4.97
N ALA A 45 12.26 9.33 4.25
CA ALA A 45 13.49 9.95 3.74
C ALA A 45 13.21 11.12 2.79
N ALA A 46 12.17 11.02 1.95
CA ALA A 46 11.76 12.10 1.06
C ALA A 46 11.37 13.38 1.81
N LEU A 47 10.80 13.23 3.02
CA LEU A 47 10.40 14.37 3.84
C LEU A 47 11.55 15.04 4.60
N VAL A 48 12.69 14.35 4.73
CA VAL A 48 13.92 14.93 5.29
C VAL A 48 14.60 15.82 4.25
N GLN A 49 14.64 15.37 2.99
CA GLN A 49 15.33 16.07 1.90
C GLN A 49 14.53 17.28 1.35
N GLY A 50 13.20 17.27 1.49
CA GLY A 50 12.30 18.35 1.06
C GLY A 50 12.13 18.42 -0.47
N PRO A 51 10.92 18.69 -0.99
CA PRO A 51 10.72 18.84 -2.43
C PRO A 51 11.39 20.13 -2.91
N GLY A 52 12.47 20.03 -3.68
CA GLY A 52 13.14 21.19 -4.29
C GLY A 52 13.85 22.15 -3.30
N GLY A 53 14.02 21.76 -2.04
CA GLY A 53 14.75 22.55 -1.02
C GLY A 53 13.96 23.65 -0.32
N GLU A 54 12.71 23.92 -0.70
CA GLU A 54 11.86 24.91 0.00
C GLU A 54 10.89 24.23 0.99
N PRO A 55 10.84 24.70 2.26
CA PRO A 55 9.85 24.23 3.22
C PRO A 55 8.43 24.59 2.75
N THR A 56 7.57 23.59 2.58
CA THR A 56 6.14 23.78 2.36
C THR A 56 5.34 23.33 3.59
N ASN A 57 4.27 24.07 3.90
CA ASN A 57 3.29 23.70 4.92
C ASN A 57 2.08 22.95 4.33
N ASP A 58 2.03 22.77 3.02
CA ASP A 58 0.96 22.04 2.34
C ASP A 58 1.06 20.54 2.65
N VAL A 59 0.09 20.04 3.39
CA VAL A 59 0.01 18.64 3.83
C VAL A 59 -0.08 17.69 2.64
N GLY A 60 -0.88 18.02 1.62
CA GLY A 60 -1.01 17.21 0.41
C GLY A 60 0.26 17.21 -0.43
N ALA A 61 0.94 18.35 -0.58
CA ALA A 61 2.21 18.39 -1.29
C ALA A 61 3.29 17.56 -0.58
N VAL A 62 3.37 17.65 0.76
CA VAL A 62 4.28 16.84 1.57
C VAL A 62 3.96 15.35 1.43
N LEU A 63 2.69 14.96 1.61
CA LEU A 63 2.29 13.55 1.54
C LEU A 63 2.44 12.98 0.11
N GLY A 64 2.18 13.80 -0.92
CA GLY A 64 2.35 13.41 -2.32
C GLY A 64 3.81 13.16 -2.67
N ALA A 65 4.74 13.98 -2.18
CA ALA A 65 6.18 13.73 -2.34
C ALA A 65 6.63 12.44 -1.64
N ALA A 66 6.12 12.17 -0.44
CA ALA A 66 6.36 10.92 0.27
C ALA A 66 5.78 9.71 -0.48
N GLY A 67 4.55 9.80 -1.00
CA GLY A 67 3.92 8.75 -1.79
C GLY A 67 4.68 8.45 -3.09
N GLN A 68 5.17 9.47 -3.79
CA GLN A 68 5.97 9.29 -4.99
C GLN A 68 7.28 8.55 -4.68
N ALA A 69 7.99 8.94 -3.62
CA ALA A 69 9.21 8.25 -3.20
C ALA A 69 8.95 6.81 -2.74
N ALA A 70 7.84 6.57 -2.03
CA ALA A 70 7.39 5.23 -1.71
C ALA A 70 7.16 4.41 -2.97
N MET A 71 6.45 4.94 -3.97
CA MET A 71 6.12 4.21 -5.20
C MET A 71 7.35 3.84 -6.03
N GLU A 72 8.36 4.71 -6.05
CA GLU A 72 9.62 4.45 -6.74
C GLU A 72 10.45 3.34 -6.09
N GLN A 73 10.30 3.13 -4.78
CA GLN A 73 11.04 2.13 -4.00
C GLN A 73 10.18 0.94 -3.55
N ALA A 74 8.88 0.96 -3.87
CA ALA A 74 7.95 -0.07 -3.47
C ALA A 74 8.33 -1.41 -4.10
N ARG A 75 8.21 -2.45 -3.28
CA ARG A 75 8.45 -3.87 -3.59
C ARG A 75 7.29 -4.69 -3.03
N GLY A 76 6.95 -5.78 -3.70
CA GLY A 76 5.84 -6.62 -3.31
C GLY A 76 4.48 -5.90 -3.35
N ASN A 77 3.44 -6.68 -3.06
CA ASN A 77 2.06 -6.21 -3.12
C ASN A 77 1.81 -5.19 -2.01
N SER A 78 2.25 -5.51 -0.79
CA SER A 78 2.03 -4.70 0.40
C SER A 78 2.71 -3.33 0.32
N GLY A 79 3.98 -3.28 -0.13
CA GLY A 79 4.70 -2.03 -0.37
C GLY A 79 4.05 -1.20 -1.49
N THR A 80 3.74 -1.83 -2.62
CA THR A 80 3.10 -1.12 -3.75
C THR A 80 1.74 -0.56 -3.36
N LEU A 81 0.90 -1.34 -2.68
CA LEU A 81 -0.43 -0.91 -2.25
C LEU A 81 -0.37 0.21 -1.20
N PHE A 82 0.59 0.15 -0.28
CA PHE A 82 0.82 1.25 0.66
C PHE A 82 1.31 2.53 -0.03
N ALA A 83 2.16 2.42 -1.05
CA ALA A 83 2.54 3.56 -1.87
C ALA A 83 1.33 4.16 -2.63
N VAL A 84 0.44 3.31 -3.16
CA VAL A 84 -0.82 3.74 -3.76
C VAL A 84 -1.66 4.51 -2.76
N PHE A 85 -1.79 3.99 -1.53
CA PHE A 85 -2.50 4.64 -0.44
C PHE A 85 -1.97 6.05 -0.17
N LEU A 86 -0.65 6.22 -0.01
CA LEU A 86 -0.03 7.52 0.26
C LEU A 86 -0.31 8.54 -0.87
N CYS A 87 -0.11 8.13 -2.13
CA CYS A 87 -0.37 8.98 -3.28
C CYS A 87 -1.84 9.43 -3.33
N ALA A 88 -2.78 8.51 -3.14
CA ALA A 88 -4.20 8.80 -3.20
C ALA A 88 -4.70 9.62 -2.00
N ALA A 89 -4.20 9.33 -0.79
CA ALA A 89 -4.52 10.09 0.41
C ALA A 89 -4.02 11.54 0.33
N ALA A 90 -2.97 11.82 -0.44
CA ALA A 90 -2.45 13.16 -0.62
C ALA A 90 -3.37 14.07 -1.46
N GLU A 91 -4.11 13.51 -2.42
CA GLU A 91 -4.87 14.30 -3.40
C GLU A 91 -5.89 15.25 -2.74
N PRO A 92 -6.74 14.81 -1.79
CA PRO A 92 -7.72 15.70 -1.14
C PRO A 92 -7.08 16.70 -0.17
N LEU A 93 -5.79 16.53 0.15
CA LEU A 93 -5.07 17.35 1.14
C LEU A 93 -4.28 18.49 0.49
N VAL A 94 -4.22 18.55 -0.84
CA VAL A 94 -3.48 19.59 -1.58
C VAL A 94 -4.06 20.97 -1.26
N GLY A 95 -3.18 21.93 -0.98
CA GLY A 95 -3.54 23.30 -0.59
C GLY A 95 -3.89 23.48 0.88
N HIS A 96 -3.94 22.40 1.67
CA HIS A 96 -4.29 22.48 3.09
C HIS A 96 -3.05 22.50 3.98
N ALA A 97 -2.98 23.48 4.90
CA ALA A 97 -1.87 23.61 5.84
C ALA A 97 -1.95 22.67 7.06
N ARG A 98 -3.13 22.08 7.32
CA ARG A 98 -3.39 21.18 8.44
C ARG A 98 -4.38 20.09 8.04
N LEU A 99 -4.28 18.95 8.70
CA LEU A 99 -5.28 17.89 8.63
C LEU A 99 -6.47 18.25 9.55
N SER A 100 -7.69 17.94 9.12
CA SER A 100 -8.93 18.04 9.89
C SER A 100 -9.74 16.73 9.73
N ALA A 101 -10.80 16.52 10.52
CA ALA A 101 -11.64 15.33 10.38
C ALA A 101 -12.25 15.17 8.97
N PRO A 102 -12.84 16.21 8.34
CA PRO A 102 -13.35 16.11 6.96
C PRO A 102 -12.26 15.74 5.95
N LEU A 103 -11.05 16.29 6.12
CA LEU A 103 -9.91 16.02 5.26
C LEU A 103 -9.38 14.59 5.45
N LEU A 104 -9.34 14.09 6.69
CA LEU A 104 -8.98 12.71 6.99
C LEU A 104 -9.97 11.73 6.35
N ALA A 105 -11.28 11.97 6.52
CA ALA A 105 -12.32 11.16 5.90
C ALA A 105 -12.20 11.15 4.37
N SER A 106 -11.99 12.32 3.77
CA SER A 106 -11.78 12.46 2.32
C SER A 106 -10.53 11.72 1.85
N ALA A 107 -9.41 11.88 2.55
CA ALA A 107 -8.13 11.23 2.23
C ALA A 107 -8.22 9.71 2.33
N LEU A 108 -8.77 9.17 3.42
CA LEU A 108 -8.93 7.72 3.60
C LEU A 108 -9.91 7.13 2.58
N ASN A 109 -11.03 7.82 2.29
CA ASN A 109 -11.97 7.38 1.26
C ASN A 109 -11.32 7.37 -0.13
N ARG A 110 -10.55 8.42 -0.48
CA ARG A 110 -9.84 8.44 -1.75
C ARG A 110 -8.82 7.32 -1.85
N ALA A 111 -8.08 7.08 -0.77
CA ALA A 111 -7.05 6.06 -0.70
C ALA A 111 -7.61 4.64 -0.81
N GLN A 112 -8.71 4.33 -0.12
CA GLN A 112 -9.32 3.00 -0.24
C GLN A 112 -9.84 2.74 -1.66
N ILE A 113 -10.56 3.69 -2.29
CA ILE A 113 -11.04 3.55 -3.69
C ILE A 113 -9.85 3.28 -4.63
N ARG A 114 -8.74 3.98 -4.42
CA ARG A 114 -7.56 3.82 -5.27
C ARG A 114 -6.85 2.50 -5.04
N ALA A 115 -6.73 2.05 -3.79
CA ALA A 115 -6.16 0.76 -3.44
C ALA A 115 -6.94 -0.39 -4.09
N TRP A 116 -8.27 -0.39 -3.98
CA TRP A 116 -9.14 -1.39 -4.61
C TRP A 116 -9.03 -1.40 -6.15
N SER A 117 -8.96 -0.23 -6.79
CA SER A 117 -8.89 -0.12 -8.26
C SER A 117 -7.50 -0.30 -8.88
N ALA A 118 -6.45 -0.35 -8.04
CA ALA A 118 -5.08 -0.58 -8.49
C ALA A 118 -4.81 -2.05 -8.83
N LEU A 119 -5.53 -2.96 -8.18
CA LEU A 119 -5.50 -4.40 -8.39
C LEU A 119 -6.47 -4.81 -9.51
N SER A 120 -6.10 -5.81 -10.31
CA SER A 120 -7.05 -6.45 -11.23
C SER A 120 -8.07 -7.31 -10.47
N GLU A 121 -7.60 -8.11 -9.52
CA GLU A 121 -8.42 -8.97 -8.66
C GLU A 121 -8.23 -8.60 -7.19
N PRO A 122 -8.94 -7.59 -6.66
CA PRO A 122 -8.83 -7.23 -5.26
C PRO A 122 -9.53 -8.24 -4.35
N VAL A 123 -8.88 -8.61 -3.24
CA VAL A 123 -9.33 -9.67 -2.34
C VAL A 123 -9.72 -9.09 -0.96
N PRO A 124 -10.99 -9.21 -0.52
CA PRO A 124 -11.38 -8.94 0.88
C PRO A 124 -10.62 -9.85 1.87
N GLY A 125 -10.50 -9.44 3.13
CA GLY A 125 -9.70 -10.16 4.13
C GLY A 125 -8.22 -9.83 4.09
N THR A 126 -7.83 -8.80 3.34
CA THR A 126 -6.47 -8.28 3.27
C THR A 126 -6.40 -6.86 3.84
N MET A 127 -5.24 -6.20 3.72
CA MET A 127 -5.05 -4.75 3.91
C MET A 127 -6.20 -3.89 3.34
N LEU A 128 -6.82 -4.30 2.24
CA LEU A 128 -7.95 -3.59 1.64
C LEU A 128 -9.15 -3.45 2.58
N SER A 129 -9.50 -4.51 3.31
CA SER A 129 -10.62 -4.51 4.26
C SER A 129 -10.35 -3.61 5.46
N VAL A 130 -9.08 -3.50 5.87
CA VAL A 130 -8.64 -2.60 6.95
C VAL A 130 -8.75 -1.14 6.51
N LEU A 131 -8.29 -0.82 5.30
CA LEU A 131 -8.41 0.52 4.71
C LEU A 131 -9.87 0.94 4.54
N GLU A 132 -10.72 0.03 4.04
CA GLU A 132 -12.15 0.28 3.86
C GLU A 132 -12.84 0.56 5.20
N ALA A 133 -12.57 -0.25 6.23
CA ALA A 133 -13.14 -0.07 7.56
C ALA A 133 -12.72 1.27 8.19
N ALA A 134 -11.43 1.63 8.10
CA ALA A 134 -10.91 2.89 8.60
C ALA A 134 -11.53 4.10 7.89
N ALA A 135 -11.64 4.04 6.55
CA ALA A 135 -12.25 5.10 5.75
C ALA A 135 -13.73 5.29 6.08
N ARG A 136 -14.48 4.19 6.20
CA ARG A 136 -15.90 4.21 6.57
C ARG A 136 -16.09 4.84 7.95
N ALA A 137 -15.32 4.41 8.96
CA ALA A 137 -15.42 4.94 10.31
C ALA A 137 -15.08 6.44 10.40
N ALA A 138 -14.05 6.89 9.67
CA ALA A 138 -13.73 8.32 9.59
C ALA A 138 -14.86 9.14 8.94
N GLY A 139 -15.49 8.62 7.88
CA GLY A 139 -16.62 9.27 7.21
C GLY A 139 -17.90 9.30 8.05
N GLU A 140 -18.19 8.23 8.80
CA GLU A 140 -19.29 8.17 9.77
C GLU A 140 -19.07 9.19 10.90
N CYS A 141 -17.84 9.30 11.41
CA CYS A 141 -17.47 10.28 12.42
C CYS A 141 -17.63 11.72 11.91
N ASP A 142 -17.14 12.02 10.69
CA ASP A 142 -17.29 13.34 10.07
C ASP A 142 -18.77 13.73 9.90
N SER A 143 -19.59 12.79 9.41
CA SER A 143 -21.04 12.97 9.25
C SER A 143 -21.74 13.25 10.58
N ALA A 144 -21.36 12.53 11.65
CA ALA A 144 -21.94 12.72 12.98
C ALA A 144 -21.59 14.08 13.61
N HIS A 145 -20.46 14.68 13.22
CA HIS A 145 -19.98 15.97 13.73
C HIS A 145 -20.21 17.13 12.75
N ASN A 146 -20.96 16.92 11.67
CA ASN A 146 -21.35 17.93 10.67
C ASN A 146 -20.16 18.73 10.11
N GLY A 147 -19.04 18.07 9.83
CA GLY A 147 -17.87 18.71 9.24
C GLY A 147 -17.05 19.58 10.20
N ASP A 148 -17.12 19.32 11.51
CA ASP A 148 -16.29 20.02 12.50
C ASP A 148 -14.79 19.86 12.20
N ASP A 149 -14.10 20.99 12.04
CA ASP A 149 -12.68 21.07 11.71
C ASP A 149 -11.79 21.27 12.96
N SER A 150 -12.34 21.10 14.16
CA SER A 150 -11.63 21.17 15.43
C SER A 150 -10.62 20.01 15.59
N ASN A 151 -9.61 20.24 16.43
CA ASN A 151 -8.65 19.18 16.78
C ASN A 151 -9.32 18.04 17.58
N GLN A 152 -10.39 18.33 18.30
CA GLN A 152 -11.16 17.32 19.03
C GLN A 152 -11.87 16.37 18.05
N ALA A 153 -12.55 16.91 17.03
CA ALA A 153 -13.18 16.10 15.99
C ALA A 153 -12.16 15.26 15.22
N LEU A 154 -10.98 15.82 14.91
CA LEU A 154 -9.89 15.07 14.29
C LEU A 154 -9.43 13.89 15.17
N GLY A 155 -9.30 14.09 16.48
CA GLY A 155 -8.95 13.01 17.40
C GLY A 155 -9.98 11.89 17.42
N LEU A 156 -11.26 12.23 17.55
CA LEU A 156 -12.35 11.25 17.50
C LEU A 156 -12.38 10.46 16.19
N ALA A 157 -12.13 11.13 15.06
CA ALA A 157 -12.08 10.46 13.76
C ALA A 157 -10.88 9.51 13.62
N LEU A 158 -9.71 9.87 14.19
CA LEU A 158 -8.53 9.01 14.20
C LEU A 158 -8.75 7.78 15.10
N ASP A 159 -9.31 7.97 16.30
CA ASP A 159 -9.62 6.86 17.20
C ASP A 159 -10.64 5.90 16.56
N ALA A 160 -11.70 6.45 15.95
CA ALA A 160 -12.70 5.65 15.24
C ALA A 160 -12.08 4.85 14.08
N ALA A 161 -11.18 5.47 13.30
CA ALA A 161 -10.49 4.82 12.19
C ALA A 161 -9.57 3.68 12.67
N VAL A 162 -8.79 3.89 13.74
CA VAL A 162 -7.90 2.86 14.30
C VAL A 162 -8.69 1.71 14.92
N ASN A 163 -9.77 2.00 15.66
CA ASN A 163 -10.62 0.96 16.24
C ASN A 163 -11.29 0.10 15.15
N ALA A 164 -11.83 0.73 14.10
CA ALA A 164 -12.41 -0.01 12.98
C ALA A 164 -11.37 -0.81 12.18
N ALA A 165 -10.13 -0.30 12.07
CA ALA A 165 -9.02 -1.02 11.48
C ALA A 165 -8.66 -2.27 12.29
N LEU A 166 -8.62 -2.17 13.63
CA LEU A 166 -8.38 -3.30 14.52
C LEU A 166 -9.46 -4.37 14.35
N GLU A 167 -10.73 -3.99 14.40
CA GLU A 167 -11.86 -4.91 14.18
C GLU A 167 -11.80 -5.57 12.79
N ALA A 168 -11.34 -4.84 11.77
CA ALA A 168 -11.14 -5.41 10.45
C ALA A 168 -9.99 -6.42 10.42
N VAL A 169 -8.86 -6.12 11.06
CA VAL A 169 -7.72 -7.06 11.19
C VAL A 169 -8.17 -8.36 11.85
N VAL A 170 -8.89 -8.31 12.97
CA VAL A 170 -9.39 -9.51 13.65
C VAL A 170 -10.26 -10.35 12.71
N ARG A 171 -11.13 -9.71 11.92
CA ARG A 171 -12.02 -10.42 10.98
C ARG A 171 -11.31 -11.01 9.76
N THR A 172 -10.06 -10.63 9.47
CA THR A 172 -9.34 -11.17 8.30
C THR A 172 -9.14 -12.68 8.39
N GLU A 173 -8.94 -13.21 9.60
CA GLU A 173 -8.82 -14.64 9.86
C GLU A 173 -9.99 -15.42 9.26
N ASP A 174 -11.23 -14.99 9.51
CA ASP A 174 -12.44 -15.68 9.05
C ASP A 174 -12.82 -15.36 7.59
N GLN A 175 -12.16 -14.40 6.95
CA GLN A 175 -12.48 -13.99 5.58
C GLN A 175 -11.69 -14.77 4.53
N LEU A 176 -10.54 -15.34 4.89
CA LEU A 176 -9.67 -16.08 3.98
C LEU A 176 -9.36 -17.47 4.55
N ALA A 177 -9.68 -18.50 3.76
CA ALA A 177 -9.49 -19.89 4.17
C ALA A 177 -8.04 -20.23 4.61
N PRO A 178 -6.97 -19.73 3.95
CA PRO A 178 -5.60 -19.94 4.42
C PRO A 178 -5.33 -19.33 5.81
N LEU A 179 -5.87 -18.13 6.07
CA LEU A 179 -5.70 -17.43 7.35
C LEU A 179 -6.46 -18.16 8.48
N HIS A 180 -7.72 -18.53 8.22
CA HIS A 180 -8.53 -19.32 9.16
C HIS A 180 -7.87 -20.66 9.51
N ALA A 181 -7.37 -21.39 8.50
CA ALA A 181 -6.74 -22.70 8.71
C ALA A 181 -5.43 -22.60 9.51
N ALA A 182 -4.70 -21.50 9.36
CA ALA A 182 -3.46 -21.23 10.09
C ALA A 182 -3.68 -20.56 11.45
N HIS A 183 -4.91 -20.14 11.77
CA HIS A 183 -5.25 -19.31 12.92
C HIS A 183 -4.35 -18.07 13.01
N VAL A 184 -4.34 -17.28 11.94
CA VAL A 184 -3.61 -16.01 11.87
C VAL A 184 -4.46 -14.92 11.27
N VAL A 185 -4.15 -13.67 11.61
CA VAL A 185 -4.66 -12.50 10.91
C VAL A 185 -3.82 -12.15 9.67
N ASP A 186 -4.31 -11.30 8.79
CA ASP A 186 -3.60 -10.83 7.60
C ASP A 186 -2.39 -9.95 7.95
N ALA A 187 -1.22 -10.29 7.42
CA ALA A 187 0.03 -9.56 7.61
C ALA A 187 -0.06 -8.10 7.12
N GLY A 188 -0.65 -7.89 5.94
CA GLY A 188 -0.83 -6.57 5.36
C GLY A 188 -1.78 -5.69 6.18
N GLY A 189 -2.86 -6.29 6.69
CA GLY A 189 -3.82 -5.68 7.59
C GLY A 189 -3.19 -5.20 8.89
N VAL A 190 -2.40 -6.04 9.56
CA VAL A 190 -1.66 -5.67 10.78
C VAL A 190 -0.68 -4.52 10.49
N GLY A 191 0.06 -4.60 9.39
CA GLY A 191 0.96 -3.52 8.98
C GLY A 191 0.24 -2.19 8.78
N MET A 192 -0.94 -2.20 8.15
CA MET A 192 -1.74 -0.99 7.94
C MET A 192 -2.34 -0.44 9.24
N LEU A 193 -2.79 -1.32 10.15
CA LEU A 193 -3.26 -0.93 11.49
C LEU A 193 -2.17 -0.16 12.25
N LEU A 194 -0.94 -0.68 12.26
CA LEU A 194 0.20 0.00 12.90
C LEU A 194 0.49 1.38 12.28
N ILE A 195 0.38 1.50 10.95
CA ILE A 195 0.58 2.77 10.25
C ILE A 195 -0.51 3.79 10.63
N LEU A 196 -1.77 3.36 10.78
CA LEU A 196 -2.87 4.22 11.21
C LEU A 196 -2.72 4.64 12.67
N ASP A 197 -2.32 3.75 13.58
CA ASP A 197 -2.04 4.12 14.97
C ASP A 197 -0.84 5.08 15.09
N CYS A 198 0.17 4.93 14.23
CA CYS A 198 1.26 5.91 14.12
C CYS A 198 0.76 7.29 13.67
N LEU A 199 -0.26 7.38 12.80
CA LEU A 199 -0.87 8.64 12.40
C LEU A 199 -1.58 9.28 13.60
N ARG A 200 -2.41 8.49 14.29
CA ARG A 200 -3.13 8.90 15.49
C ARG A 200 -2.16 9.42 16.56
N SER A 201 -1.16 8.63 16.94
CA SER A 201 -0.09 9.01 17.88
C SER A 201 0.64 10.30 17.46
N ALA A 202 0.97 10.45 16.17
CA ALA A 202 1.68 11.63 15.70
C ALA A 202 0.83 12.92 15.73
N VAL A 203 -0.48 12.81 15.48
CA VAL A 203 -1.42 13.93 15.48
C VAL A 203 -1.82 14.32 16.90
N LEU A 204 -2.16 13.34 17.75
CA LEU A 204 -2.58 13.58 19.14
C LEU A 204 -1.40 13.87 20.07
N GLY A 205 -0.18 13.50 19.66
CA GLY A 205 1.01 13.66 20.48
C GLY A 205 1.14 12.62 21.59
N GLU A 206 0.36 11.54 21.52
CA GLU A 206 0.32 10.42 22.46
C GLU A 206 1.28 9.31 22.05
N GLU A 207 1.49 8.32 22.92
CA GLU A 207 2.20 7.10 22.55
C GLU A 207 1.33 6.17 21.70
N LEU A 208 1.97 5.15 21.12
CA LEU A 208 1.25 4.06 20.46
C LEU A 208 0.43 3.30 21.49
N GLN A 209 -0.63 2.63 21.03
CA GLN A 209 -1.46 1.82 21.90
C GLN A 209 -0.77 0.47 22.13
N ASP A 210 -0.25 0.24 23.34
CA ASP A 210 0.54 -0.95 23.68
C ASP A 210 -0.30 -2.23 23.50
N GLU A 211 -1.58 -2.18 23.87
CA GLU A 211 -2.51 -3.32 23.82
C GLU A 211 -3.16 -3.53 22.45
N LEU A 212 -2.86 -2.71 21.44
CA LEU A 212 -3.51 -2.76 20.13
C LEU A 212 -3.33 -4.12 19.43
N LEU A 213 -2.22 -4.79 19.74
CA LEU A 213 -1.83 -6.05 19.12
C LEU A 213 -2.15 -7.26 20.00
N ASP A 214 -2.62 -7.04 21.23
CA ASP A 214 -2.90 -8.12 22.17
C ASP A 214 -4.08 -8.96 21.69
N GLY A 215 -3.90 -10.28 21.67
CA GLY A 215 -4.95 -11.22 21.25
C GLY A 215 -5.15 -11.33 19.74
N LEU A 216 -4.29 -10.70 18.92
CA LEU A 216 -4.25 -11.00 17.48
C LEU A 216 -3.63 -12.39 17.27
N HIS A 217 -4.41 -13.31 16.70
CA HIS A 217 -3.96 -14.67 16.47
C HIS A 217 -2.73 -14.73 15.55
N GLY A 218 -1.73 -15.54 15.94
CA GLY A 218 -0.48 -15.72 15.23
C GLY A 218 0.53 -14.59 15.40
N TYR A 219 0.22 -13.56 16.18
CA TYR A 219 1.05 -12.38 16.31
C TYR A 219 1.75 -12.24 17.67
N ASP A 220 1.63 -13.19 18.59
CA ASP A 220 2.34 -13.14 19.88
C ASP A 220 3.86 -13.25 19.68
N VAL A 221 4.65 -12.72 20.63
CA VAL A 221 6.13 -12.71 20.52
C VAL A 221 6.73 -14.11 20.43
N GLN A 222 6.03 -15.13 20.95
CA GLN A 222 6.48 -16.52 20.94
C GLN A 222 5.87 -17.33 19.79
N ASP A 223 5.02 -16.73 18.96
CA ASP A 223 4.38 -17.45 17.87
C ASP A 223 5.41 -17.85 16.80
N PRO A 224 5.23 -19.03 16.18
CA PRO A 224 6.16 -19.53 15.18
C PRO A 224 6.09 -18.69 13.90
N HIS A 225 7.15 -18.78 13.09
CA HIS A 225 7.16 -18.22 11.75
C HIS A 225 6.34 -19.12 10.81
N ILE A 226 5.02 -18.97 10.80
CA ILE A 226 4.06 -19.87 10.13
C ILE A 226 4.35 -20.00 8.63
N HIS A 227 4.77 -18.92 7.96
CA HIS A 227 5.18 -18.98 6.55
C HIS A 227 6.27 -20.03 6.28
N THR A 228 7.17 -20.31 7.23
CA THR A 228 8.24 -21.31 7.06
C THR A 228 7.74 -22.76 6.99
N GLY A 229 6.50 -23.01 7.40
CA GLY A 229 5.84 -24.32 7.28
C GLY A 229 4.99 -24.48 6.01
N MET A 230 4.73 -23.39 5.30
CA MET A 230 3.87 -23.40 4.10
C MET A 230 4.61 -23.92 2.87
N PRO A 231 3.92 -24.54 1.90
CA PRO A 231 4.50 -24.82 0.58
C PRO A 231 5.08 -23.55 -0.05
N ASN A 232 6.15 -23.69 -0.83
CA ASN A 232 6.65 -22.58 -1.62
C ASN A 232 5.72 -22.39 -2.83
N ASP A 233 5.41 -21.13 -3.12
CA ASP A 233 4.79 -20.77 -4.38
C ASP A 233 5.85 -20.72 -5.49
N ASP A 234 5.53 -21.36 -6.61
CA ASP A 234 6.34 -21.33 -7.82
C ASP A 234 6.07 -20.04 -8.60
N GLY A 235 7.11 -19.53 -9.27
CA GLY A 235 7.00 -18.38 -10.15
C GLY A 235 7.83 -17.17 -9.70
N VAL A 236 7.60 -16.06 -10.36
CA VAL A 236 8.39 -14.85 -10.22
C VAL A 236 7.51 -13.61 -10.11
N GLU A 237 8.00 -12.67 -9.31
CA GLU A 237 7.55 -11.30 -9.32
C GLU A 237 8.25 -10.56 -10.46
N VAL A 238 7.48 -9.87 -11.30
CA VAL A 238 8.00 -8.91 -12.28
C VAL A 238 7.50 -7.52 -11.90
N MET A 239 8.43 -6.60 -11.68
CA MET A 239 8.14 -5.19 -11.45
C MET A 239 8.85 -4.32 -12.49
N CYS A 240 8.20 -3.25 -12.94
CA CYS A 240 8.85 -2.24 -13.78
C CYS A 240 8.12 -0.91 -13.75
N THR A 241 8.70 0.10 -14.39
CA THR A 241 8.01 1.34 -14.73
C THR A 241 7.90 1.49 -16.24
N ILE A 242 6.74 1.87 -16.76
CA ILE A 242 6.52 2.04 -18.20
C ILE A 242 5.67 3.29 -18.47
N SER A 243 5.96 4.00 -19.57
CA SER A 243 5.18 5.16 -20.00
C SER A 243 4.17 4.74 -21.06
N LEU A 244 2.87 4.82 -20.73
CA LEU A 244 1.78 4.39 -21.62
C LEU A 244 0.61 5.39 -21.58
N PRO A 245 -0.09 5.60 -22.71
CA PRO A 245 -1.41 6.22 -22.68
C PRO A 245 -2.42 5.33 -21.93
N PRO A 246 -3.52 5.90 -21.39
CA PRO A 246 -4.48 5.16 -20.56
C PRO A 246 -5.03 3.88 -21.21
N LEU A 247 -5.33 3.92 -22.51
CA LEU A 247 -5.86 2.77 -23.23
C LEU A 247 -4.84 1.62 -23.35
N ALA A 248 -3.58 1.95 -23.62
CA ALA A 248 -2.51 0.95 -23.65
C ALA A 248 -2.21 0.40 -22.25
N ALA A 249 -2.30 1.23 -21.21
CA ALA A 249 -2.17 0.78 -19.82
C ALA A 249 -3.29 -0.19 -19.41
N ALA A 250 -4.54 0.10 -19.80
CA ALA A 250 -5.67 -0.81 -19.59
C ALA A 250 -5.48 -2.14 -20.34
N THR A 251 -4.99 -2.07 -21.58
CA THR A 251 -4.66 -3.26 -22.40
C THR A 251 -3.55 -4.09 -21.76
N LEU A 252 -2.49 -3.44 -21.26
CA LEU A 252 -1.41 -4.12 -20.55
C LEU A 252 -1.94 -4.82 -19.29
N ARG A 253 -2.77 -4.13 -18.50
CA ARG A 253 -3.36 -4.71 -17.28
C ARG A 253 -4.14 -5.98 -17.59
N GLN A 254 -5.06 -5.93 -18.56
CA GLN A 254 -5.88 -7.08 -18.94
C GLN A 254 -5.01 -8.27 -19.38
N ARG A 255 -3.99 -8.02 -20.22
CA ARG A 255 -3.15 -9.10 -20.73
C ARG A 255 -2.20 -9.68 -19.68
N LEU A 256 -1.78 -8.89 -18.70
CA LEU A 256 -1.00 -9.40 -17.56
C LEU A 256 -1.89 -10.25 -16.65
N ASP A 257 -3.15 -9.89 -16.48
CA ASP A 257 -4.16 -10.65 -15.73
C ASP A 257 -4.44 -12.04 -16.35
N GLU A 258 -4.33 -12.14 -17.68
CA GLU A 258 -4.42 -13.41 -18.38
C GLU A 258 -3.15 -14.28 -18.23
N LEU A 259 -2.01 -13.70 -17.83
CA LEU A 259 -0.71 -14.38 -17.72
C LEU A 259 -0.35 -14.80 -16.30
N GLY A 260 -0.95 -14.18 -15.29
CA GLY A 260 -0.66 -14.46 -13.90
C GLY A 260 -1.52 -13.66 -12.94
N ASP A 261 -1.14 -13.67 -11.68
CA ASP A 261 -1.96 -13.19 -10.58
C ASP A 261 -1.39 -11.91 -9.97
N SER A 262 -2.14 -11.32 -9.03
CA SER A 262 -1.70 -10.15 -8.24
C SER A 262 -1.21 -8.97 -9.10
N VAL A 263 -1.88 -8.71 -10.23
CA VAL A 263 -1.54 -7.58 -11.09
C VAL A 263 -1.89 -6.27 -10.38
N ILE A 264 -0.87 -5.46 -10.09
CA ILE A 264 -1.02 -4.08 -9.60
C ILE A 264 -0.45 -3.13 -10.65
N MET A 265 -1.27 -2.19 -11.09
CA MET A 265 -0.80 -1.07 -11.92
C MET A 265 -1.24 0.25 -11.32
N SER A 266 -0.28 1.13 -11.02
CA SER A 266 -0.57 2.47 -10.52
C SER A 266 0.15 3.54 -11.32
N GLN A 267 -0.56 4.62 -11.61
CA GLN A 267 0.02 5.81 -12.20
C GLN A 267 1.01 6.48 -11.23
N LEU A 268 2.15 6.90 -11.77
CA LEU A 268 3.21 7.66 -11.09
C LEU A 268 3.09 9.15 -11.45
N GLY A 269 2.72 9.96 -10.46
CA GLY A 269 2.61 11.42 -10.59
C GLY A 269 1.52 11.92 -11.55
N SER A 270 1.18 13.20 -11.39
CA SER A 270 0.33 13.94 -12.31
C SER A 270 1.16 15.01 -12.99
N ARG A 271 1.87 14.65 -14.07
CA ARG A 271 2.28 15.61 -15.10
C ARG A 271 2.60 14.87 -16.40
N PRO A 272 1.90 15.20 -17.50
CA PRO A 272 2.45 15.00 -18.83
C PRO A 272 3.78 15.77 -18.90
N GLY A 273 4.79 15.19 -19.53
CA GLY A 273 5.98 15.93 -19.88
C GLY A 273 5.60 17.12 -20.74
N HIS A 274 5.87 18.33 -20.25
CA HIS A 274 6.71 19.36 -20.89
C HIS A 274 6.47 20.71 -20.23
N GLY A 275 7.57 21.40 -19.91
CA GLY A 275 7.54 22.83 -19.73
C GLY A 275 7.39 23.44 -21.11
N GLU A 276 6.24 24.02 -21.41
CA GLU A 276 6.11 25.09 -22.38
C GLU A 276 4.89 25.92 -21.99
N SER A 277 5.11 27.22 -21.94
CA SER A 277 4.11 28.25 -21.70
C SER A 277 2.87 28.01 -22.55
N ALA A 278 1.74 27.69 -21.93
CA ALA A 278 0.44 27.73 -22.58
C ALA A 278 0.06 29.20 -22.85
N SER A 279 0.56 29.75 -23.95
CA SER A 279 -0.10 30.88 -24.61
C SER A 279 -1.26 30.30 -25.40
N ALA A 280 -2.48 30.62 -24.98
CA ALA A 280 -3.69 30.33 -25.74
C ALA A 280 -3.55 30.84 -27.17
N ARG A 281 -3.54 29.91 -28.13
CA ARG A 281 -3.89 30.17 -29.52
C ARG A 281 -4.85 29.09 -29.94
N ASP A 282 -6.02 29.54 -30.35
CA ASP A 282 -7.04 28.75 -31.03
C ASP A 282 -6.42 27.96 -32.19
N VAL A 283 -6.60 26.63 -32.18
CA VAL A 283 -6.35 25.77 -33.34
C VAL A 283 -7.47 24.74 -33.39
N ASP A 284 -7.94 24.54 -34.62
CA ASP A 284 -9.14 23.83 -35.07
C ASP A 284 -9.20 22.34 -34.68
N ASP A 285 -10.40 21.76 -34.82
CA ASP A 285 -10.71 20.32 -34.84
C ASP A 285 -9.71 19.54 -35.73
N ASP A 286 -8.71 18.93 -35.11
CA ASP A 286 -7.90 17.86 -35.70
C ASP A 286 -7.80 16.71 -34.67
N ASP A 287 -8.20 15.51 -35.09
CA ASP A 287 -8.30 14.24 -34.36
C ASP A 287 -6.93 13.61 -34.02
N ASP A 288 -5.89 14.44 -33.89
CA ASP A 288 -4.47 14.04 -33.83
C ASP A 288 -3.73 14.76 -32.67
N ALA A 289 -4.45 15.02 -31.58
CA ALA A 289 -3.80 15.43 -30.33
C ALA A 289 -2.94 14.25 -29.82
N PRO A 290 -1.65 14.46 -29.50
CA PRO A 290 -0.79 13.39 -29.02
C PRO A 290 -1.39 12.78 -27.76
N GLU A 291 -1.68 11.46 -27.79
CA GLU A 291 -2.25 10.76 -26.64
C GLU A 291 -1.37 11.01 -25.42
N THR A 292 -1.98 11.58 -24.37
CA THR A 292 -1.27 11.91 -23.15
C THR A 292 -0.76 10.63 -22.49
N SER A 293 0.57 10.46 -22.47
CA SER A 293 1.21 9.32 -21.83
C SER A 293 1.48 9.60 -20.35
N TYR A 294 1.32 8.57 -19.53
CA TYR A 294 1.59 8.61 -18.09
C TYR A 294 2.60 7.53 -17.74
N ARG A 295 3.38 7.76 -16.67
CA ARG A 295 4.24 6.72 -16.10
C ARG A 295 3.38 5.80 -15.23
N TRP A 296 3.58 4.50 -15.36
CA TRP A 296 2.89 3.46 -14.61
C TRP A 296 3.92 2.59 -13.90
N ARG A 297 3.72 2.36 -12.61
CA ARG A 297 4.36 1.28 -11.87
C ARG A 297 3.54 0.01 -12.12
N VAL A 298 4.20 -1.04 -12.57
CA VAL A 298 3.62 -2.35 -12.86
C VAL A 298 4.25 -3.35 -11.91
N HIS A 299 3.41 -4.21 -11.35
CA HIS A 299 3.79 -5.37 -10.56
C HIS A 299 2.84 -6.51 -10.94
N VAL A 300 3.38 -7.69 -11.21
CA VAL A 300 2.63 -8.90 -11.51
C VAL A 300 3.38 -10.12 -10.98
N HIS A 301 2.64 -11.14 -10.55
CA HIS A 301 3.17 -12.47 -10.26
C HIS A 301 2.89 -13.36 -11.46
N VAL A 302 3.91 -13.98 -12.03
CA VAL A 302 3.77 -14.86 -13.20
C VAL A 302 4.55 -16.16 -13.00
N PRO A 303 4.14 -17.27 -13.63
CA PRO A 303 4.92 -18.51 -13.59
C PRO A 303 6.34 -18.34 -14.16
N GLU A 304 6.48 -17.55 -15.23
CA GLU A 304 7.75 -17.29 -15.91
C GLU A 304 7.88 -15.81 -16.30
N ALA A 305 9.08 -15.23 -16.15
CA ALA A 305 9.30 -13.81 -16.42
C ALA A 305 9.22 -13.45 -17.91
N GLU A 306 9.70 -14.34 -18.78
CA GLU A 306 9.93 -14.03 -20.20
C GLU A 306 8.65 -13.62 -20.94
N PRO A 307 7.52 -14.34 -20.83
CA PRO A 307 6.26 -13.93 -21.46
C PRO A 307 5.77 -12.56 -20.97
N ALA A 308 5.84 -12.31 -19.67
CA ALA A 308 5.41 -11.03 -19.08
C ALA A 308 6.29 -9.86 -19.55
N VAL A 309 7.61 -10.03 -19.54
CA VAL A 309 8.55 -8.99 -19.99
C VAL A 309 8.38 -8.73 -21.50
N ALA A 310 8.18 -9.77 -22.30
CA ALA A 310 7.92 -9.64 -23.73
C ALA A 310 6.61 -8.87 -23.99
N LEU A 311 5.55 -9.17 -23.24
CA LEU A 311 4.29 -8.44 -23.31
C LEU A 311 4.46 -6.96 -22.94
N ILE A 312 5.14 -6.65 -21.84
CA ILE A 312 5.39 -5.27 -21.40
C ILE A 312 6.16 -4.50 -22.49
N ARG A 313 7.22 -5.09 -23.05
CA ARG A 313 8.02 -4.50 -24.13
C ARG A 313 7.26 -4.34 -25.45
N SER A 314 6.19 -5.11 -25.66
CA SER A 314 5.36 -4.98 -26.87
C SER A 314 4.51 -3.72 -26.90
N LEU A 315 4.27 -3.09 -25.74
CA LEU A 315 3.43 -1.89 -25.61
C LEU A 315 4.21 -0.61 -25.34
N GLY A 316 5.48 -0.71 -24.91
CA GLY A 316 6.35 0.45 -24.70
C GLY A 316 7.73 0.06 -24.15
N ASP A 317 8.51 1.05 -23.75
CA ASP A 317 9.87 0.87 -23.22
C ASP A 317 9.88 0.90 -21.68
N PRO A 318 9.92 -0.27 -21.00
CA PRO A 318 10.00 -0.32 -19.55
C PRO A 318 11.39 0.06 -19.02
N THR A 319 11.43 0.74 -17.87
CA THR A 319 12.61 0.99 -17.05
C THR A 319 12.52 0.22 -15.73
N ASP A 320 13.66 0.08 -15.06
CA ASP A 320 13.74 -0.46 -13.69
C ASP A 320 13.10 -1.86 -13.54
N ILE A 321 13.22 -2.68 -14.58
CA ILE A 321 12.72 -4.06 -14.56
C ILE A 321 13.46 -4.83 -13.47
N THR A 322 12.71 -5.32 -12.50
CA THR A 322 13.19 -6.21 -11.45
C THR A 322 12.42 -7.53 -11.55
N ILE A 323 13.16 -8.63 -11.44
CA ILE A 323 12.59 -9.98 -11.43
C ILE A 323 13.08 -10.66 -10.16
N SER A 324 12.16 -11.10 -9.31
CA SER A 324 12.45 -11.80 -8.05
C SER A 324 11.70 -13.14 -8.03
N GLN A 325 12.24 -14.15 -7.36
CA GLN A 325 11.47 -15.38 -7.11
C GLN A 325 10.38 -15.07 -6.08
N LEU A 326 9.17 -15.61 -6.26
CA LEU A 326 8.10 -15.46 -5.28
C LEU A 326 8.47 -16.14 -3.96
N SER A 327 9.16 -17.28 -4.03
CA SER A 327 9.68 -17.96 -2.85
C SER A 327 11.20 -18.07 -2.93
N MET A 328 11.91 -17.63 -1.90
CA MET A 328 13.34 -17.95 -1.77
C MET A 328 13.50 -19.43 -1.43
N PRO A 329 14.43 -20.17 -2.07
CA PRO A 329 14.70 -21.55 -1.68
C PRO A 329 15.17 -21.58 -0.22
N ARG A 330 14.41 -22.25 0.66
CA ARG A 330 14.76 -22.44 2.07
C ARG A 330 16.05 -23.27 2.17
N ASP A 331 16.92 -22.93 3.13
CA ASP A 331 18.10 -23.73 3.45
C ASP A 331 17.64 -25.16 3.82
N PRO A 332 18.08 -26.21 3.10
CA PRO A 332 17.63 -27.59 3.33
C PRO A 332 17.94 -28.14 4.73
N GLY A 333 18.65 -27.38 5.57
CA GLY A 333 18.97 -27.74 6.95
C GLY A 333 17.94 -27.39 8.03
N LEU A 334 16.87 -26.64 7.71
CA LEU A 334 15.83 -26.29 8.69
C LEU A 334 14.69 -27.33 8.68
N PRO A 335 14.39 -28.00 9.81
CA PRO A 335 13.33 -29.00 9.85
C PRO A 335 11.96 -28.37 9.59
N VAL A 336 11.20 -28.97 8.67
CA VAL A 336 9.78 -28.67 8.49
C VAL A 336 9.06 -29.08 9.77
N VAL A 337 8.50 -28.11 10.49
CA VAL A 337 7.71 -28.36 11.70
C VAL A 337 6.34 -28.88 11.25
N HIS A 338 6.18 -30.20 11.21
CA HIS A 338 4.85 -30.81 11.09
C HIS A 338 4.13 -30.64 12.44
N ASN A 339 3.20 -29.68 12.51
CA ASN A 339 2.21 -29.65 13.58
C ASN A 339 1.21 -30.78 13.35
N ALA A 340 1.52 -31.96 13.90
CA ALA A 340 0.56 -33.05 14.05
C ALA A 340 -0.40 -32.69 15.20
N HIS A 341 -1.50 -32.02 14.87
CA HIS A 341 -2.71 -32.09 15.69
C HIS A 341 -3.63 -33.15 15.09
N GLU A 342 -3.34 -34.42 15.38
CA GLU A 342 -4.34 -35.49 15.31
C GLU A 342 -5.13 -35.45 16.63
N SER A 343 -6.45 -35.29 16.51
CA SER A 343 -7.42 -35.64 17.55
C SER A 343 -7.90 -37.07 17.35
#